data_AF-A0A2D6D637-F1
#
_entry.id   AF-A0A2D6D637-F1
#
_cell.length_a   1.000
_cell.length_b   1.000
_cell.length_c   1.000
_cell.angle_alpha   90.00
_cell.angle_beta   90.00
_cell.angle_gamma   90.00
#
_symmetry.space_group_name_H-M   'P 1'
#
loop_
_entity.id
_entity.type
_entity.pdbx_description
1 polymer ?
#
loop_
_entity_poly.entity_id
_entity_poly.type
_entity_poly.pdbx_seq_one_letter_code
_entity_poly.pdbx_strand_id
1 'polypeptide(L)'
;MPKKKKAKKKAVAKKRQQGRSRNNGKKRGGVKRTTPREREGEYISNTTKVMAVMFIALVLAVAIWFIIMMVIQPSDEPEAQQETRKVQQEVAGQGKLQSAYAGHGAFDFKSTPTETQALINRIETGYLAFGESIQPLIASVSDERIRTNLQFPFDLVRVNEQNPNRNYRILQEEALTSADQDLYRQKDINYFSYILMSDSTAQNGSLVAAFSPLLRAMTIADDWQADNLVDILVLSHEIHHVGQDTNERVRLDTKEKFDAFQSFYGATDPSVKPVVILNYELAAYAYEIELMNLLLNGYIRLSVDQREPINIDLVASELKAREDQRGLVELLCNFAQLYYPEALSNNGAFNKRFARVLAGHYMQLGYRVYICQTSFLDARLVTDPNRI
;
A
#
# COMPACT_ATOMS: atom_id res chain seq x y z
N MET A 1 -25.43 30.88 -32.76
CA MET A 1 -26.66 31.46 -32.14
C MET A 1 -27.56 32.03 -33.24
N PRO A 2 -28.89 32.11 -33.09
CA PRO A 2 -29.81 31.00 -32.79
C PRO A 2 -31.07 31.02 -33.71
N LYS A 3 -31.69 29.86 -33.96
CA LYS A 3 -33.16 29.79 -34.14
C LYS A 3 -33.73 28.57 -33.41
N LYS A 4 -34.30 28.86 -32.23
CA LYS A 4 -35.11 27.96 -31.39
C LYS A 4 -36.44 27.68 -32.11
N LYS A 5 -36.81 26.39 -32.25
CA LYS A 5 -38.21 26.00 -32.46
C LYS A 5 -38.71 25.27 -31.22
N LYS A 6 -39.70 25.90 -30.55
CA LYS A 6 -40.52 25.31 -29.49
C LYS A 6 -41.63 24.47 -30.14
N ALA A 7 -41.92 23.29 -29.59
CA ALA A 7 -43.19 22.61 -29.82
C ALA A 7 -43.83 22.24 -28.47
N LYS A 8 -45.11 22.58 -28.35
CA LYS A 8 -45.98 22.45 -27.17
C LYS A 8 -46.61 21.05 -27.09
N LYS A 9 -46.82 20.60 -25.85
CA LYS A 9 -47.98 19.89 -25.25
C LYS A 9 -48.81 18.96 -26.15
N LYS A 10 -49.07 17.75 -25.64
CA LYS A 10 -50.44 17.24 -25.41
C LYS A 10 -50.45 16.12 -24.37
N ALA A 11 -51.32 16.30 -23.36
CA ALA A 11 -51.74 15.29 -22.41
C ALA A 11 -52.88 14.46 -23.03
N VAL A 12 -52.94 13.16 -22.73
CA VAL A 12 -54.18 12.36 -22.84
C VAL A 12 -54.26 11.42 -21.65
N ALA A 13 -55.40 11.50 -20.96
CA ALA A 13 -55.84 10.64 -19.89
C ALA A 13 -56.83 9.57 -20.41
N LYS A 14 -56.83 8.39 -19.78
CA LYS A 14 -57.93 7.38 -19.63
C LYS A 14 -57.29 6.02 -19.32
N LYS A 15 -57.91 5.02 -18.68
CA LYS A 15 -59.01 4.84 -17.70
C LYS A 15 -59.00 3.32 -17.41
N ARG A 16 -59.17 2.93 -16.13
CA ARG A 16 -59.93 1.76 -15.59
C ARG A 16 -59.83 0.36 -16.24
N GLN A 17 -59.60 -0.66 -15.38
CA GLN A 17 -60.50 -1.81 -15.06
C GLN A 17 -59.87 -2.58 -13.87
N GLN A 18 -60.45 -2.63 -12.65
CA GLN A 18 -61.53 -3.49 -12.12
C GLN A 18 -61.32 -5.02 -12.24
N GLY A 19 -61.28 -5.71 -11.09
CA GLY A 19 -61.44 -7.18 -11.00
C GLY A 19 -61.35 -7.80 -9.59
N ARG A 20 -62.53 -7.97 -8.93
CA ARG A 20 -62.99 -9.05 -8.00
C ARG A 20 -62.08 -9.54 -6.85
N SER A 21 -62.46 -9.38 -5.58
CA SER A 21 -63.47 -10.12 -4.78
C SER A 21 -63.23 -11.64 -4.66
N ARG A 22 -62.86 -12.09 -3.44
CA ARG A 22 -63.40 -13.32 -2.84
C ARG A 22 -63.34 -13.29 -1.31
N ASN A 23 -64.44 -13.78 -0.77
CA ASN A 23 -64.94 -13.78 0.60
C ASN A 23 -64.59 -15.13 1.24
N ASN A 24 -64.25 -15.19 2.53
CA ASN A 24 -64.46 -16.39 3.35
C ASN A 24 -64.48 -16.02 4.84
N GLY A 25 -65.55 -16.45 5.52
CA GLY A 25 -65.88 -16.01 6.87
C GLY A 25 -65.62 -17.04 7.98
N LYS A 26 -66.04 -16.60 9.18
CA LYS A 26 -66.37 -17.33 10.43
C LYS A 26 -65.21 -18.04 11.17
N LYS A 27 -64.96 -17.60 12.41
CA LYS A 27 -65.58 -18.14 13.64
C LYS A 27 -65.29 -17.22 14.84
N ARG A 28 -66.33 -16.92 15.62
CA ARG A 28 -66.28 -16.21 16.91
C ARG A 28 -66.01 -17.23 18.02
N GLY A 29 -64.92 -17.06 18.77
CA GLY A 29 -64.66 -17.73 20.05
C GLY A 29 -64.60 -16.67 21.15
N GLY A 30 -65.40 -16.84 22.20
CA GLY A 30 -65.54 -15.87 23.29
C GLY A 30 -64.26 -15.74 24.12
N VAL A 31 -63.82 -14.50 24.32
CA VAL A 31 -62.70 -14.15 25.21
C VAL A 31 -63.27 -13.84 26.59
N LYS A 32 -62.99 -14.73 27.56
CA LYS A 32 -63.17 -14.45 28.99
C LYS A 32 -62.27 -13.27 29.37
N ARG A 33 -62.85 -12.23 29.97
CA ARG A 33 -62.12 -11.10 30.56
C ARG A 33 -61.43 -11.58 31.84
N THR A 34 -60.13 -11.86 31.76
CA THR A 34 -59.25 -11.95 32.92
C THR A 34 -58.87 -10.54 33.38
N THR A 35 -58.82 -10.32 34.69
CA THR A 35 -58.56 -9.00 35.26
C THR A 35 -57.09 -8.57 35.08
N PRO A 36 -56.78 -7.27 35.05
CA PRO A 36 -55.43 -6.77 34.74
C PRO A 36 -54.32 -7.27 35.69
N ARG A 37 -54.67 -7.74 36.89
CA ARG A 37 -53.71 -8.16 37.92
C ARG A 37 -53.16 -9.59 37.74
N GLU A 38 -53.78 -10.41 36.89
CA GLU A 38 -53.30 -11.78 36.60
C GLU A 38 -52.36 -11.84 35.38
N ARG A 39 -52.26 -10.78 34.57
CA ARG A 39 -51.37 -10.76 33.39
C ARG A 39 -49.93 -10.33 33.68
N GLU A 40 -49.67 -9.68 34.81
CA GLU A 40 -48.31 -9.25 35.17
C GLU A 40 -47.45 -10.41 35.71
N GLY A 41 -48.05 -11.38 36.40
CA GLY A 41 -47.33 -12.56 36.91
C GLY A 41 -46.89 -13.54 35.82
N GLU A 42 -47.69 -13.70 34.76
CA GLU A 42 -47.41 -14.63 33.66
C GLU A 42 -46.39 -14.06 32.67
N TYR A 43 -46.37 -12.73 32.48
CA TYR A 43 -45.41 -12.06 31.60
C TYR A 43 -44.00 -12.12 32.20
N ILE A 44 -43.83 -11.86 33.50
CA ILE A 44 -42.52 -11.91 34.18
C ILE A 44 -41.95 -13.35 34.17
N SER A 45 -42.80 -14.37 34.39
CA SER A 45 -42.38 -15.79 34.33
C SER A 45 -41.80 -16.17 32.95
N ASN A 46 -42.42 -15.70 31.86
CA ASN A 46 -41.97 -16.06 30.51
C ASN A 46 -40.72 -15.30 30.09
N THR A 47 -40.55 -14.03 30.46
CA THR A 47 -39.29 -13.31 30.20
C THR A 47 -38.12 -13.90 30.97
N THR A 48 -38.32 -14.28 32.24
CA THR A 48 -37.25 -14.91 33.03
C THR A 48 -36.85 -16.28 32.45
N LYS A 49 -37.81 -17.08 31.97
CA LYS A 49 -37.52 -18.36 31.31
C LYS A 49 -36.77 -18.18 29.98
N VAL A 50 -37.16 -17.19 29.16
CA VAL A 50 -36.47 -16.90 27.90
C VAL A 50 -35.04 -16.42 28.16
N MET A 51 -34.83 -15.53 29.14
CA MET A 51 -33.50 -15.06 29.53
C MET A 51 -32.62 -16.19 30.07
N ALA A 52 -33.18 -17.11 30.85
CA ALA A 52 -32.45 -18.28 31.36
C ALA A 52 -32.03 -19.22 30.22
N VAL A 53 -32.90 -19.48 29.23
CA VAL A 53 -32.57 -20.30 28.07
C VAL A 53 -31.49 -19.64 27.20
N MET A 54 -31.58 -18.32 26.98
CA MET A 54 -30.55 -17.58 26.24
C MET A 54 -29.20 -17.58 26.96
N PHE A 55 -29.21 -17.44 28.28
CA PHE A 55 -27.99 -17.49 29.09
C PHE A 55 -27.34 -18.88 29.03
N ILE A 56 -28.12 -19.95 29.15
CA ILE A 56 -27.62 -21.33 29.01
C ILE A 56 -27.06 -21.58 27.59
N ALA A 57 -27.75 -21.10 26.56
CA ALA A 57 -27.27 -21.22 25.17
C ALA A 57 -25.95 -20.46 24.95
N LEU A 58 -25.79 -19.27 25.54
CA LEU A 58 -24.55 -18.50 25.47
C LEU A 58 -23.40 -19.20 26.20
N VAL A 59 -23.64 -19.71 27.41
CA VAL A 59 -22.63 -20.45 28.17
C VAL A 59 -22.22 -21.72 27.43
N LEU A 60 -23.16 -22.44 26.81
CA LEU A 60 -22.86 -23.60 25.97
C LEU A 60 -22.07 -23.22 24.71
N ALA A 61 -22.41 -22.11 24.05
CA ALA A 61 -21.67 -21.64 22.88
C ALA A 61 -20.21 -21.26 23.23
N VAL A 62 -20.00 -20.60 24.37
CA VAL A 62 -18.67 -20.25 24.88
C VAL A 62 -17.89 -21.52 25.27
N ALA A 63 -18.53 -22.47 25.95
CA ALA A 63 -17.90 -23.74 26.31
C ALA A 63 -17.53 -24.57 25.07
N ILE A 64 -18.40 -24.64 24.07
CA ILE A 64 -18.11 -25.31 22.79
C ILE A 64 -16.96 -24.60 22.06
N TRP A 65 -16.95 -23.26 22.02
CA TRP A 65 -15.84 -22.51 21.44
C TRP A 65 -14.52 -22.77 22.16
N PHE A 66 -14.52 -22.84 23.50
CA PHE A 66 -13.35 -23.21 24.30
C PHE A 66 -12.89 -24.65 24.05
N ILE A 67 -13.82 -25.60 23.93
CA ILE A 67 -13.50 -26.99 23.59
C ILE A 67 -12.93 -27.07 22.18
N ILE A 68 -13.48 -26.34 21.21
CA ILE A 68 -12.92 -26.25 19.85
C ILE A 68 -11.51 -25.65 19.88
N MET A 69 -11.27 -24.60 20.67
CA MET A 69 -9.93 -24.00 20.83
C MET A 69 -8.95 -24.90 21.57
N MET A 70 -9.41 -25.79 22.45
CA MET A 70 -8.56 -26.74 23.19
C MET A 70 -8.32 -28.06 22.44
N VAL A 71 -9.28 -28.51 21.64
CA VAL A 71 -9.18 -29.74 20.83
C VAL A 71 -8.49 -29.48 19.50
N ILE A 72 -8.60 -28.27 18.96
CA ILE A 72 -7.69 -27.75 17.93
C ILE A 72 -6.43 -27.24 18.65
N GLN A 73 -5.67 -28.14 19.26
CA GLN A 73 -4.24 -27.89 19.32
C GLN A 73 -3.75 -27.92 17.87
N PRO A 74 -3.01 -26.91 17.38
CA PRO A 74 -2.30 -27.05 16.12
C PRO A 74 -1.21 -28.11 16.34
N SER A 75 -1.59 -29.38 16.18
CA SER A 75 -0.62 -30.41 15.84
C SER A 75 -0.12 -30.02 14.45
N ASP A 76 1.14 -29.63 14.41
CA ASP A 76 1.84 -29.01 13.30
C ASP A 76 1.60 -27.49 13.23
N GLU A 77 2.56 -26.74 13.78
CA GLU A 77 2.80 -25.39 13.28
C GLU A 77 2.91 -25.48 11.76
N PRO A 78 2.14 -24.69 10.99
CA PRO A 78 2.27 -24.66 9.55
C PRO A 78 3.75 -24.49 9.21
N GLU A 79 4.27 -25.27 8.25
CA GLU A 79 5.67 -25.15 7.78
C GLU A 79 6.10 -23.69 7.60
N ALA A 80 5.19 -22.83 7.13
CA ALA A 80 5.41 -21.39 6.97
C ALA A 80 5.69 -20.65 8.29
N GLN A 81 5.05 -21.01 9.41
CA GLN A 81 5.33 -20.43 10.72
C GLN A 81 6.63 -20.97 11.32
N GLN A 82 6.96 -22.25 11.08
CA GLN A 82 8.26 -22.79 11.45
C GLN A 82 9.39 -22.16 10.63
N GLU A 83 9.17 -21.89 9.35
CA GLU A 83 10.13 -21.23 8.46
C GLU A 83 10.29 -19.76 8.82
N THR A 84 9.20 -19.03 9.12
CA THR A 84 9.28 -17.65 9.66
C THR A 84 10.02 -17.62 10.99
N ARG A 85 9.77 -18.57 11.91
CA ARG A 85 10.52 -18.64 13.17
C ARG A 85 11.98 -19.03 12.97
N LYS A 86 12.29 -19.94 12.04
CA LYS A 86 13.68 -20.28 11.68
C LYS A 86 14.39 -19.06 11.11
N VAL A 87 13.76 -18.29 10.22
CA VAL A 87 14.32 -17.03 9.73
C VAL A 87 14.50 -16.05 10.89
N GLN A 88 13.49 -15.84 11.74
CA GLN A 88 13.61 -14.96 12.92
C GLN A 88 14.70 -15.43 13.89
N GLN A 89 14.90 -16.74 14.07
CA GLN A 89 15.93 -17.32 14.93
C GLN A 89 17.33 -17.34 14.30
N GLU A 90 17.45 -17.53 12.99
CA GLU A 90 18.72 -17.38 12.24
C GLU A 90 19.15 -15.91 12.25
N VAL A 91 18.20 -15.01 12.07
CA VAL A 91 18.37 -13.55 12.11
C VAL A 91 18.73 -13.07 13.52
N ALA A 92 18.08 -13.60 14.57
CA ALA A 92 18.39 -13.28 15.97
C ALA A 92 19.62 -14.01 16.52
N GLY A 93 19.97 -15.19 15.96
CA GLY A 93 21.10 -16.02 16.36
C GLY A 93 22.45 -15.58 15.79
N GLN A 94 22.44 -14.71 14.77
CA GLN A 94 23.65 -14.03 14.30
C GLN A 94 23.99 -12.85 15.20
N GLY A 95 24.60 -13.14 16.35
CA GLY A 95 25.22 -12.19 17.29
C GLY A 95 26.41 -11.40 16.73
N LYS A 96 26.36 -10.98 15.46
CA LYS A 96 27.33 -10.12 14.77
C LYS A 96 26.70 -8.83 14.22
N LEU A 97 25.65 -8.33 14.89
CA LEU A 97 25.08 -7.01 14.57
C LEU A 97 26.15 -5.90 14.63
N GLN A 98 27.18 -6.04 15.48
CA GLN A 98 28.29 -5.08 15.53
C GLN A 98 29.13 -4.97 14.24
N SER A 99 29.19 -6.02 13.39
CA SER A 99 29.89 -5.93 12.10
C SER A 99 28.98 -5.49 10.94
N ALA A 100 27.65 -5.58 11.08
CA ALA A 100 26.73 -5.02 10.10
C ALA A 100 26.81 -3.48 10.07
N TYR A 101 27.07 -2.84 11.23
CA TYR A 101 27.29 -1.39 11.33
C TYR A 101 28.57 -0.90 10.62
N ALA A 102 29.56 -1.78 10.43
CA ALA A 102 30.83 -1.47 9.76
C ALA A 102 30.85 -1.87 8.27
N GLY A 103 29.84 -2.62 7.81
CA GLY A 103 29.77 -3.21 6.46
C GLY A 103 29.13 -2.31 5.40
N HIS A 104 28.32 -1.32 5.79
CA HIS A 104 27.97 -0.20 4.91
C HIS A 104 29.12 0.81 4.92
N GLY A 105 30.28 0.36 4.43
CA GLY A 105 31.45 1.21 4.22
C GLY A 105 31.06 2.51 3.55
N ALA A 106 31.75 3.59 3.91
CA ALA A 106 31.54 4.93 3.38
C ALA A 106 31.04 4.87 1.93
N PHE A 107 29.84 5.38 1.69
CA PHE A 107 29.34 5.48 0.32
C PHE A 107 30.41 6.24 -0.45
N ASP A 108 30.87 5.70 -1.58
CA ASP A 108 31.81 6.40 -2.44
C ASP A 108 31.05 7.52 -3.15
N PHE A 109 30.88 8.62 -2.43
CA PHE A 109 30.16 9.79 -2.91
C PHE A 109 31.03 10.52 -3.93
N LYS A 110 30.72 10.32 -5.22
CA LYS A 110 31.35 11.08 -6.30
C LYS A 110 30.98 12.56 -6.28
N SER A 111 29.76 12.90 -5.86
CA SER A 111 29.26 14.28 -5.78
C SER A 111 29.60 14.94 -4.46
N THR A 112 30.03 16.20 -4.51
CA THR A 112 30.22 17.03 -3.31
C THR A 112 28.91 17.23 -2.54
N PRO A 113 28.96 17.60 -1.23
CA PRO A 113 27.78 17.98 -0.48
C PRO A 113 26.96 19.09 -1.14
N THR A 114 27.64 20.06 -1.76
CA THR A 114 27.00 21.18 -2.48
C THR A 114 26.25 20.73 -3.72
N GLU A 115 26.86 19.89 -4.56
CA GLU A 115 26.19 19.33 -5.76
C GLU A 115 24.99 18.48 -5.36
N THR A 116 25.15 17.64 -4.33
CA THR A 116 24.07 16.85 -3.76
C THR A 116 22.92 17.74 -3.28
N GLN A 117 23.22 18.81 -2.54
CA GLN A 117 22.20 19.73 -2.06
C GLN A 117 21.49 20.48 -3.21
N ALA A 118 22.21 20.86 -4.25
CA ALA A 118 21.64 21.49 -5.43
C ALA A 118 20.66 20.55 -6.16
N LEU A 119 21.00 19.26 -6.28
CA LEU A 119 20.11 18.25 -6.85
C LEU A 119 18.87 18.04 -5.97
N ILE A 120 19.04 17.90 -4.65
CA ILE A 120 17.92 17.78 -3.71
C ILE A 120 16.95 18.95 -3.88
N ASN A 121 17.46 20.18 -3.92
CA ASN A 121 16.63 21.36 -4.10
C ASN A 121 15.89 21.33 -5.46
N ARG A 122 16.55 20.86 -6.54
CA ARG A 122 15.94 20.70 -7.87
C ARG A 122 14.81 19.67 -7.82
N ILE A 123 15.02 18.55 -7.14
CA ILE A 123 14.04 17.47 -6.99
C ILE A 123 12.82 17.97 -6.21
N GLU A 124 13.02 18.49 -5.00
CA GLU A 124 11.91 18.92 -4.13
C GLU A 124 11.11 20.05 -4.78
N THR A 125 11.80 21.07 -5.33
CA THR A 125 11.13 22.18 -6.04
C THR A 125 10.36 21.68 -7.26
N GLY A 126 10.98 20.85 -8.10
CA GLY A 126 10.36 20.34 -9.32
C GLY A 126 9.18 19.43 -9.05
N TYR A 127 9.33 18.53 -8.08
CA TYR A 127 8.29 17.58 -7.68
C TYR A 127 7.08 18.27 -7.04
N LEU A 128 7.30 19.28 -6.18
CA LEU A 128 6.22 20.05 -5.58
C LEU A 128 5.51 20.94 -6.61
N ALA A 129 6.24 21.57 -7.54
CA ALA A 129 5.64 22.34 -8.64
C ALA A 129 4.79 21.44 -9.55
N PHE A 130 5.26 20.22 -9.84
CA PHE A 130 4.45 19.21 -10.51
C PHE A 130 3.20 18.87 -9.70
N GLY A 131 3.32 18.63 -8.40
CA GLY A 131 2.22 18.38 -7.48
C GLY A 131 1.13 19.46 -7.53
N GLU A 132 1.53 20.74 -7.53
CA GLU A 132 0.61 21.87 -7.69
C GLU A 132 -0.12 21.84 -9.04
N SER A 133 0.58 21.48 -10.12
CA SER A 133 0.01 21.43 -11.47
C SER A 133 -1.01 20.30 -11.66
N ILE A 134 -0.79 19.14 -11.02
CA ILE A 134 -1.66 17.96 -11.15
C ILE A 134 -2.78 17.94 -10.12
N GLN A 135 -2.72 18.79 -9.10
CA GLN A 135 -3.71 18.78 -8.02
C GLN A 135 -5.18 18.93 -8.47
N PRO A 136 -5.52 19.75 -9.49
CA PRO A 136 -6.90 19.77 -10.00
C PRO A 136 -7.39 18.41 -10.51
N LEU A 137 -6.49 17.60 -11.10
CA LEU A 137 -6.80 16.25 -11.57
C LEU A 137 -6.96 15.28 -10.40
N ILE A 138 -6.06 15.32 -9.41
CA ILE A 138 -6.17 14.51 -8.19
C ILE A 138 -7.47 14.82 -7.43
N ALA A 139 -7.81 16.11 -7.29
CA ALA A 139 -9.05 16.55 -6.66
C ALA A 139 -10.32 16.05 -7.36
N SER A 140 -10.24 15.75 -8.66
CA SER A 140 -11.35 15.20 -9.44
C SER A 140 -11.56 13.68 -9.25
N VAL A 141 -10.61 12.98 -8.63
CA VAL A 141 -10.73 11.55 -8.33
C VAL A 141 -11.85 11.33 -7.31
N SER A 142 -12.81 10.48 -7.68
CA SER A 142 -14.01 10.20 -6.88
C SER A 142 -13.73 9.32 -5.67
N ASP A 143 -12.81 8.36 -5.80
CA ASP A 143 -12.39 7.50 -4.70
C ASP A 143 -11.47 8.27 -3.75
N GLU A 144 -11.95 8.52 -2.53
CA GLU A 144 -11.21 9.25 -1.50
C GLU A 144 -9.89 8.58 -1.13
N ARG A 145 -9.86 7.24 -1.10
CA ARG A 145 -8.63 6.50 -0.77
C ARG A 145 -7.59 6.70 -1.86
N ILE A 146 -7.96 6.60 -3.13
CA ILE A 146 -7.04 6.85 -4.25
C ILE A 146 -6.57 8.31 -4.20
N ARG A 147 -7.50 9.27 -4.03
CA ARG A 147 -7.17 10.69 -3.94
C ARG A 147 -6.17 11.00 -2.83
N THR A 148 -6.40 10.50 -1.62
CA THR A 148 -5.50 10.71 -0.48
C THR A 148 -4.12 10.10 -0.73
N ASN A 149 -4.05 8.91 -1.33
CA ASN A 149 -2.76 8.28 -1.61
C ASN A 149 -2.01 8.96 -2.76
N LEU A 150 -2.69 9.48 -3.78
CA LEU A 150 -2.05 10.27 -4.83
C LEU A 150 -1.51 11.62 -4.32
N GLN A 151 -2.18 12.22 -3.33
CA GLN A 151 -1.73 13.46 -2.69
C GLN A 151 -0.55 13.23 -1.73
N PHE A 152 -0.53 12.07 -1.07
CA PHE A 152 0.39 11.77 0.03
C PHE A 152 1.88 12.00 -0.29
N PRO A 153 2.42 11.58 -1.44
CA PRO A 153 3.82 11.82 -1.76
C PRO A 153 4.23 13.31 -1.73
N PHE A 154 3.39 14.20 -2.26
CA PHE A 154 3.67 15.64 -2.25
C PHE A 154 3.67 16.23 -0.84
N ASP A 155 2.78 15.74 0.02
CA ASP A 155 2.72 16.18 1.40
C ASP A 155 3.95 15.73 2.18
N LEU A 156 4.43 14.51 1.94
CA LEU A 156 5.64 13.99 2.57
C LEU A 156 6.89 14.77 2.13
N VAL A 157 7.03 15.10 0.85
CA VAL A 157 8.14 15.94 0.37
C VAL A 157 8.10 17.33 0.98
N ARG A 158 6.92 17.95 1.08
CA ARG A 158 6.75 19.27 1.73
C ARG A 158 7.18 19.26 3.20
N VAL A 159 6.91 18.17 3.91
CA VAL A 159 7.41 17.97 5.28
C VAL A 159 8.93 17.81 5.26
N ASN A 160 9.47 17.04 4.31
CA ASN A 160 10.90 16.77 4.18
C ASN A 160 11.74 17.99 3.78
N GLU A 161 11.19 19.03 3.15
CA GLU A 161 11.90 20.30 2.91
C GLU A 161 12.45 20.92 4.21
N GLN A 162 11.80 20.63 5.35
CA GLN A 162 12.21 21.08 6.68
C GLN A 162 13.28 20.18 7.32
N ASN A 163 13.61 19.05 6.70
CA ASN A 163 14.61 18.12 7.21
C ASN A 163 16.03 18.74 7.10
N PRO A 164 16.71 19.00 8.24
CA PRO A 164 18.10 19.48 8.21
C PRO A 164 19.07 18.40 7.71
N ASN A 165 18.67 17.13 7.76
CA ASN A 165 19.49 15.98 7.44
C ASN A 165 19.12 15.38 6.08
N ARG A 166 18.45 16.13 5.19
CA ARG A 166 18.04 15.62 3.87
C ARG A 166 19.23 15.24 2.98
N ASN A 167 20.40 15.80 3.21
CA ASN A 167 21.64 15.40 2.53
C ASN A 167 22.32 14.26 3.31
N TYR A 168 22.21 13.03 2.81
CA TYR A 168 22.75 11.87 3.52
C TYR A 168 24.28 11.91 3.66
N ARG A 169 25.00 12.53 2.72
CA ARG A 169 26.45 12.68 2.81
C ARG A 169 26.87 13.53 4.01
N ILE A 170 26.19 14.67 4.22
CA ILE A 170 26.45 15.54 5.39
C ILE A 170 26.10 14.78 6.67
N LEU A 171 24.94 14.11 6.70
CA LEU A 171 24.53 13.29 7.84
C LEU A 171 25.58 12.20 8.16
N GLN A 172 26.15 11.58 7.13
CA GLN A 172 27.20 10.57 7.29
C GLN A 172 28.48 11.16 7.88
N GLU A 173 28.95 12.28 7.35
CA GLU A 173 30.15 12.98 7.84
C GLU A 173 29.97 13.44 9.31
N GLU A 174 28.78 13.92 9.69
CA GLU A 174 28.44 14.31 11.07
C GLU A 174 28.42 13.11 12.04
N ALA A 175 27.87 11.97 11.62
CA ALA A 175 27.83 10.79 12.48
C ALA A 175 29.20 10.13 12.66
N LEU A 176 30.08 10.21 11.65
CA LEU A 176 31.46 9.72 11.77
C LEU A 176 32.30 10.55 12.76
N THR A 177 31.92 11.81 12.99
CA THR A 177 32.64 12.75 13.86
C THR A 177 32.00 12.90 15.25
N SER A 178 30.78 12.39 15.45
CA SER A 178 30.08 12.42 16.74
C SER A 178 30.16 11.07 17.46
N ALA A 179 30.17 11.10 18.80
CA ALA A 179 30.20 9.88 19.62
C ALA A 179 28.85 9.13 19.64
N ASP A 180 27.79 9.75 19.10
CA ASP A 180 26.42 9.23 19.08
C ASP A 180 26.10 8.75 17.65
N GLN A 181 26.43 7.49 17.37
CA GLN A 181 26.56 6.92 16.02
C GLN A 181 25.27 6.37 15.40
N ASP A 182 24.09 6.95 15.65
CA ASP A 182 22.85 6.40 15.09
C ASP A 182 22.49 7.05 13.73
N LEU A 183 23.28 6.73 12.71
CA LEU A 183 23.08 7.10 11.29
C LEU A 183 21.69 6.76 10.74
N TYR A 184 20.95 5.89 11.42
CA TYR A 184 19.68 5.32 10.99
C TYR A 184 18.46 6.02 11.60
N ARG A 185 18.69 7.04 12.45
CA ARG A 185 17.63 7.82 13.11
C ARG A 185 17.59 9.25 12.60
N GLN A 186 16.57 9.51 11.79
CA GLN A 186 16.13 10.87 11.50
C GLN A 186 15.55 11.51 12.77
N LYS A 187 15.66 12.84 12.89
CA LYS A 187 15.10 13.58 14.03
C LYS A 187 13.58 13.50 14.10
N ASP A 188 12.93 13.35 12.95
CA ASP A 188 11.49 13.13 12.80
C ASP A 188 11.27 11.87 11.97
N ILE A 189 10.26 11.09 12.35
CA ILE A 189 9.89 9.87 11.65
C ILE A 189 9.32 10.11 10.25
N ASN A 190 8.94 11.35 9.91
CA ASN A 190 8.46 11.72 8.58
C ASN A 190 9.59 12.18 7.64
N TYR A 191 10.80 12.35 8.17
CA TYR A 191 11.95 12.79 7.37
C TYR A 191 12.66 11.61 6.71
N PHE A 192 13.31 11.87 5.59
CA PHE A 192 14.19 10.95 4.88
C PHE A 192 15.33 11.73 4.21
N SER A 193 16.44 11.05 3.93
CA SER A 193 17.59 11.66 3.25
C SER A 193 17.66 11.27 1.78
N TYR A 194 18.46 11.98 1.00
CA TYR A 194 18.78 11.67 -0.38
C TYR A 194 20.25 11.27 -0.50
N ILE A 195 20.51 10.28 -1.35
CA ILE A 195 21.83 9.79 -1.76
C ILE A 195 21.90 9.94 -3.29
N LEU A 196 22.99 10.51 -3.80
CA LEU A 196 23.24 10.52 -5.24
C LEU A 196 23.89 9.20 -5.65
N MET A 197 23.33 8.57 -6.67
CA MET A 197 23.95 7.40 -7.28
C MET A 197 25.29 7.77 -7.91
N SER A 198 26.30 6.92 -7.72
CA SER A 198 27.50 6.98 -8.54
C SER A 198 27.27 6.26 -9.87
N ASP A 199 27.99 6.70 -10.93
CA ASP A 199 27.87 6.14 -12.28
C ASP A 199 27.96 4.61 -12.35
N SER A 200 28.68 3.94 -11.43
CA SER A 200 28.84 2.48 -11.48
C SER A 200 27.54 1.71 -11.19
N THR A 201 26.63 2.32 -10.42
CA THR A 201 25.27 1.79 -10.20
C THR A 201 24.29 2.25 -11.28
N ALA A 202 24.53 3.41 -11.90
CA ALA A 202 23.76 3.93 -13.04
C ALA A 202 24.16 3.28 -14.38
N GLN A 203 25.32 2.61 -14.47
CA GLN A 203 25.83 1.95 -15.69
C GLN A 203 24.94 0.81 -16.21
N ASN A 204 23.99 0.33 -15.41
CA ASN A 204 22.95 -0.60 -15.86
C ASN A 204 21.65 0.09 -16.34
N GLY A 205 21.64 1.43 -16.43
CA GLY A 205 20.70 2.23 -17.21
C GLY A 205 19.21 2.14 -16.83
N SER A 206 18.85 1.76 -15.59
CA SER A 206 17.45 1.43 -15.29
C SER A 206 16.88 1.98 -13.99
N LEU A 207 17.68 2.56 -13.10
CA LEU A 207 17.20 2.94 -11.76
C LEU A 207 17.22 4.46 -11.59
N VAL A 208 16.03 5.07 -11.68
CA VAL A 208 15.84 6.51 -11.48
C VAL A 208 15.87 6.88 -10.00
N ALA A 209 15.21 6.07 -9.17
CA ALA A 209 15.24 6.19 -7.73
C ALA A 209 15.05 4.82 -7.06
N ALA A 210 15.52 4.69 -5.82
CA ALA A 210 15.21 3.58 -4.93
C ALA A 210 15.27 4.03 -3.48
N PHE A 211 14.28 3.66 -2.68
CA PHE A 211 14.27 3.89 -1.25
C PHE A 211 14.87 2.71 -0.48
N SER A 212 15.76 3.01 0.46
CA SER A 212 16.29 2.05 1.43
C SER A 212 15.60 2.23 2.78
N PRO A 213 14.76 1.27 3.23
CA PRO A 213 14.15 1.33 4.56
C PRO A 213 15.19 1.32 5.68
N LEU A 214 16.32 0.62 5.49
CA LEU A 214 17.39 0.56 6.47
C LEU A 214 18.01 1.94 6.71
N LEU A 215 18.51 2.56 5.66
CA LEU A 215 19.16 3.87 5.71
C LEU A 215 18.17 5.02 5.89
N ARG A 216 16.89 4.74 5.63
CA ARG A 216 15.83 5.75 5.47
C ARG A 216 16.26 6.85 4.51
N ALA A 217 16.81 6.42 3.39
CA ALA A 217 17.38 7.29 2.38
C ALA A 217 16.93 6.85 0.98
N MET A 218 16.66 7.84 0.14
CA MET A 218 16.31 7.68 -1.25
C MET A 218 17.56 7.90 -2.09
N THR A 219 17.94 6.84 -2.79
CA THR A 219 18.99 6.88 -3.78
C THR A 219 18.39 7.37 -5.09
N ILE A 220 18.94 8.42 -5.71
CA ILE A 220 18.39 9.04 -6.93
C ILE A 220 19.50 9.21 -7.97
N ALA A 221 19.15 9.00 -9.24
CA ALA A 221 20.03 9.25 -10.38
C ALA A 221 20.38 10.74 -10.51
N ASP A 222 21.61 11.05 -10.89
CA ASP A 222 22.11 12.42 -11.03
C ASP A 222 21.46 13.17 -12.21
N ASP A 223 21.03 12.41 -13.22
CA ASP A 223 20.37 12.87 -14.43
C ASP A 223 18.85 13.06 -14.28
N TRP A 224 18.27 12.87 -13.08
CA TRP A 224 16.83 13.06 -12.81
C TRP A 224 16.31 14.42 -13.30
N GLN A 225 15.17 14.43 -13.99
CA GLN A 225 14.61 15.64 -14.62
C GLN A 225 13.18 15.90 -14.16
N ALA A 226 12.90 17.13 -13.71
CA ALA A 226 11.58 17.54 -13.24
C ALA A 226 10.50 17.58 -14.34
N ASP A 227 10.91 17.67 -15.60
CA ASP A 227 10.02 17.72 -16.76
C ASP A 227 9.84 16.37 -17.47
N ASN A 228 10.57 15.33 -17.03
CA ASN A 228 10.38 13.94 -17.44
C ASN A 228 9.35 13.29 -16.49
N LEU A 229 8.21 12.85 -17.03
CA LEU A 229 7.12 12.36 -16.18
C LEU A 229 7.36 10.94 -15.69
N VAL A 230 8.22 10.15 -16.35
CA VAL A 230 8.63 8.84 -15.84
C VAL A 230 9.48 8.99 -14.57
N ASP A 231 10.38 9.98 -14.55
CA ASP A 231 11.19 10.28 -13.37
C ASP A 231 10.32 10.68 -12.15
N ILE A 232 9.24 11.40 -12.42
CA ILE A 232 8.23 11.80 -11.42
C ILE A 232 7.42 10.59 -10.93
N LEU A 233 7.04 9.68 -11.83
CA LEU A 233 6.30 8.46 -11.48
C LEU A 233 7.12 7.57 -10.55
N VAL A 234 8.38 7.29 -10.92
CA VAL A 234 9.28 6.48 -10.09
C VAL A 234 9.55 7.15 -8.75
N LEU A 235 9.80 8.46 -8.73
CA LEU A 235 9.98 9.18 -7.47
C LEU A 235 8.73 9.08 -6.58
N SER A 236 7.53 9.16 -7.15
CA SER A 236 6.27 9.01 -6.41
C SER A 236 6.12 7.59 -5.83
N HIS A 237 6.51 6.56 -6.59
CA HIS A 237 6.55 5.16 -6.14
C HIS A 237 7.46 5.00 -4.92
N GLU A 238 8.68 5.53 -4.99
CA GLU A 238 9.63 5.44 -3.88
C GLU A 238 9.19 6.24 -2.65
N ILE A 239 8.54 7.40 -2.82
CA ILE A 239 7.99 8.17 -1.70
C ILE A 239 6.84 7.41 -1.01
N HIS A 240 6.07 6.60 -1.74
CA HIS A 240 5.10 5.71 -1.12
C HIS A 240 5.78 4.70 -0.16
N HIS A 241 6.94 4.18 -0.53
CA HIS A 241 7.73 3.33 0.38
C HIS A 241 8.23 4.09 1.61
N VAL A 242 8.60 5.37 1.48
CA VAL A 242 8.93 6.20 2.66
C VAL A 242 7.74 6.27 3.62
N GLY A 243 6.52 6.48 3.10
CA GLY A 243 5.31 6.51 3.92
C GLY A 243 4.98 5.19 4.61
N GLN A 244 5.18 4.08 3.89
CA GLN A 244 5.06 2.74 4.47
C GLN A 244 6.08 2.51 5.59
N ASP A 245 7.35 2.91 5.37
CA ASP A 245 8.40 2.83 6.38
C ASP A 245 8.13 3.74 7.59
N THR A 246 7.59 4.94 7.39
CA THR A 246 7.13 5.82 8.49
C THR A 246 6.11 5.08 9.38
N ASN A 247 5.12 4.42 8.78
CA ASN A 247 4.10 3.67 9.53
C ASN A 247 4.70 2.45 10.27
N GLU A 248 5.69 1.76 9.67
CA GLU A 248 6.38 0.67 10.35
C GLU A 248 7.23 1.16 11.52
N ARG A 249 7.97 2.25 11.34
CA ARG A 249 8.86 2.80 12.37
C ARG A 249 8.10 3.28 13.62
N VAL A 250 6.84 3.71 13.49
CA VAL A 250 5.98 4.04 14.65
C VAL A 250 5.79 2.81 15.56
N ARG A 251 5.88 1.59 15.00
CA ARG A 251 5.68 0.32 15.70
C ARG A 251 6.98 -0.27 16.25
N LEU A 252 8.14 0.30 15.89
CA LEU A 252 9.48 -0.06 16.37
C LEU A 252 9.80 0.62 17.71
N ASP A 253 8.88 0.48 18.67
CA ASP A 253 8.91 1.12 20.00
C ASP A 253 9.94 0.53 20.98
N THR A 254 10.62 -0.56 20.59
CA THR A 254 11.56 -1.33 21.41
C THR A 254 12.83 -1.61 20.63
N LYS A 255 13.95 -1.74 21.36
CA LYS A 255 15.25 -2.03 20.73
C LYS A 255 15.20 -3.35 19.97
N GLU A 256 14.57 -4.37 20.53
CA GLU A 256 14.46 -5.70 19.96
C GLU A 256 13.72 -5.68 18.61
N LYS A 257 12.63 -4.92 18.50
CA LYS A 257 11.91 -4.75 17.22
C LYS A 257 12.76 -3.99 16.20
N PHE A 258 13.47 -2.96 16.63
CA PHE A 258 14.36 -2.20 15.76
C PHE A 258 15.53 -3.04 15.25
N ASP A 259 16.15 -3.84 16.13
CA ASP A 259 17.21 -4.78 15.75
C ASP A 259 16.67 -5.82 14.74
N ALA A 260 15.47 -6.36 14.98
CA ALA A 260 14.82 -7.29 14.03
C ALA A 260 14.54 -6.64 12.67
N PHE A 261 14.10 -5.37 12.65
CA PHE A 261 13.92 -4.59 11.43
C PHE A 261 15.25 -4.42 10.68
N GLN A 262 16.32 -4.03 11.40
CA GLN A 262 17.65 -3.88 10.81
C GLN A 262 18.14 -5.19 10.22
N SER A 263 17.94 -6.33 10.88
CA SER A 263 18.38 -7.60 10.35
C SER A 263 17.50 -8.13 9.20
N PHE A 264 16.21 -7.76 9.16
CA PHE A 264 15.32 -8.11 8.04
C PHE A 264 15.72 -7.41 6.74
N TYR A 265 16.06 -6.11 6.80
CA TYR A 265 16.44 -5.32 5.62
C TYR A 265 17.95 -5.26 5.35
N GLY A 266 18.77 -5.36 6.41
CA GLY A 266 20.22 -5.13 6.40
C GLY A 266 21.04 -6.40 6.20
N ALA A 267 20.61 -7.26 5.27
CA ALA A 267 21.41 -8.36 4.76
C ALA A 267 22.76 -7.84 4.21
N THR A 268 23.78 -7.79 5.06
CA THR A 268 25.15 -7.32 4.72
C THR A 268 26.01 -8.42 4.11
N ASP A 269 25.52 -9.66 4.11
CA ASP A 269 26.15 -10.79 3.45
C ASP A 269 25.71 -10.82 1.97
N PRO A 270 26.64 -10.73 0.99
CA PRO A 270 26.33 -10.80 -0.44
C PRO A 270 25.61 -12.09 -0.87
N SER A 271 25.67 -13.15 -0.06
CA SER A 271 24.93 -14.40 -0.30
C SER A 271 23.45 -14.32 0.09
N VAL A 272 23.07 -13.30 0.86
CA VAL A 272 21.68 -13.08 1.29
C VAL A 272 20.98 -12.23 0.23
N LYS A 273 20.00 -12.87 -0.40
CA LYS A 273 19.12 -12.25 -1.39
C LYS A 273 18.42 -11.00 -0.83
N PRO A 274 18.26 -9.92 -1.64
CA PRO A 274 17.55 -8.73 -1.22
C PRO A 274 16.09 -9.05 -0.89
N VAL A 275 15.46 -8.22 -0.05
CA VAL A 275 14.13 -8.48 0.50
C VAL A 275 13.13 -7.48 -0.04
N VAL A 276 11.92 -7.94 -0.36
CA VAL A 276 10.80 -7.09 -0.77
C VAL A 276 9.51 -7.52 -0.04
N ILE A 277 8.67 -6.54 0.31
CA ILE A 277 7.34 -6.77 0.88
C ILE A 277 6.30 -6.54 -0.23
N LEU A 278 5.69 -7.61 -0.73
CA LEU A 278 4.83 -7.58 -1.91
C LEU A 278 3.63 -6.64 -1.78
N ASN A 279 2.98 -6.62 -0.61
CA ASN A 279 1.83 -5.74 -0.40
C ASN A 279 2.21 -4.25 -0.35
N TYR A 280 3.48 -3.93 -0.10
CA TYR A 280 3.99 -2.56 -0.21
C TYR A 280 4.18 -2.17 -1.67
N GLU A 281 4.81 -3.04 -2.46
CA GLU A 281 4.98 -2.85 -3.91
C GLU A 281 3.64 -2.78 -4.64
N LEU A 282 2.68 -3.63 -4.29
CA LEU A 282 1.34 -3.61 -4.90
C LEU A 282 0.65 -2.27 -4.70
N ALA A 283 0.81 -1.66 -3.52
CA ALA A 283 0.25 -0.35 -3.25
C ALA A 283 1.01 0.75 -4.00
N ALA A 284 2.33 0.73 -3.98
CA ALA A 284 3.15 1.73 -4.66
C ALA A 284 2.89 1.72 -6.18
N TYR A 285 2.94 0.55 -6.83
CA TYR A 285 2.63 0.41 -8.26
C TYR A 285 1.19 0.77 -8.59
N ALA A 286 0.22 0.44 -7.73
CA ALA A 286 -1.17 0.82 -7.98
C ALA A 286 -1.33 2.34 -8.05
N TYR A 287 -0.70 3.08 -7.14
CA TYR A 287 -0.77 4.55 -7.14
C TYR A 287 0.08 5.17 -8.25
N GLU A 288 1.21 4.55 -8.61
CA GLU A 288 1.99 4.94 -9.80
C GLU A 288 1.15 4.79 -11.08
N ILE A 289 0.42 3.68 -11.23
CA ILE A 289 -0.48 3.44 -12.38
C ILE A 289 -1.63 4.45 -12.40
N GLU A 290 -2.24 4.76 -11.25
CA GLU A 290 -3.30 5.76 -11.19
C GLU A 290 -2.79 7.16 -11.53
N LEU A 291 -1.58 7.53 -11.07
CA LEU A 291 -0.94 8.79 -11.42
C LEU A 291 -0.62 8.87 -12.92
N MET A 292 -0.06 7.79 -13.50
CA MET A 292 0.16 7.67 -14.94
C MET A 292 -1.14 7.81 -15.72
N ASN A 293 -2.22 7.20 -15.26
CA ASN A 293 -3.53 7.30 -15.90
C ASN A 293 -4.11 8.73 -15.83
N LEU A 294 -3.89 9.47 -14.74
CA LEU A 294 -4.27 10.89 -14.65
C LEU A 294 -3.49 11.75 -15.64
N LEU A 295 -2.17 11.55 -15.73
CA LEU A 295 -1.30 12.26 -16.67
C LEU A 295 -1.74 12.06 -18.13
N LEU A 296 -2.25 10.88 -18.43
CA LEU A 296 -2.72 10.48 -19.76
C LEU A 296 -4.23 10.65 -19.92
N ASN A 297 -4.86 11.46 -19.07
CA ASN A 297 -6.28 11.81 -19.13
C ASN A 297 -7.21 10.59 -19.25
N GLY A 298 -6.93 9.53 -18.49
CA GLY A 298 -7.73 8.31 -18.45
C GLY A 298 -7.46 7.31 -19.58
N TYR A 299 -6.51 7.57 -20.48
CA TYR A 299 -6.23 6.72 -21.63
C TYR A 299 -5.92 5.26 -21.26
N ILE A 300 -5.11 5.05 -20.22
CA ILE A 300 -4.68 3.71 -19.80
C ILE A 300 -5.90 2.88 -19.36
N ARG A 301 -6.70 3.43 -18.44
CA ARG A 301 -7.90 2.76 -17.94
C ARG A 301 -8.91 2.52 -19.07
N LEU A 302 -9.14 3.51 -19.92
CA LEU A 302 -10.06 3.38 -21.06
C LEU A 302 -9.66 2.22 -21.99
N SER A 303 -8.37 2.11 -22.31
CA SER A 303 -7.84 1.05 -23.17
C SER A 303 -8.07 -0.34 -22.54
N VAL A 304 -7.78 -0.48 -21.23
CA VAL A 304 -8.00 -1.74 -20.50
C VAL A 304 -9.48 -2.11 -20.45
N ASP A 305 -10.35 -1.16 -20.11
CA ASP A 305 -11.81 -1.36 -20.02
C ASP A 305 -12.40 -1.79 -21.39
N GLN A 306 -11.86 -1.25 -22.49
CA GLN A 306 -12.26 -1.59 -23.86
C GLN A 306 -11.56 -2.84 -24.41
N ARG A 307 -10.62 -3.42 -23.66
CA ARG A 307 -9.76 -4.54 -24.09
C ARG A 307 -8.95 -4.22 -25.34
N GLU A 308 -8.59 -2.96 -25.50
CA GLU A 308 -7.71 -2.51 -26.57
C GLU A 308 -6.24 -2.57 -26.11
N PRO A 309 -5.29 -2.91 -27.01
CA PRO A 309 -3.88 -2.83 -26.69
C PRO A 309 -3.48 -1.39 -26.32
N ILE A 310 -2.74 -1.23 -25.22
CA ILE A 310 -2.16 0.07 -24.84
C ILE A 310 -1.03 0.38 -25.83
N ASN A 311 -1.06 1.57 -26.44
CA ASN A 311 -0.01 2.01 -27.34
C ASN A 311 1.21 2.51 -26.55
N ILE A 312 2.22 1.66 -26.39
CA ILE A 312 3.44 1.95 -25.62
C ILE A 312 4.19 3.17 -26.17
N ASP A 313 4.25 3.36 -27.49
CA ASP A 313 4.95 4.51 -28.10
C ASP A 313 4.27 5.83 -27.76
N LEU A 314 2.93 5.84 -27.81
CA LEU A 314 2.15 7.01 -27.40
C LEU A 314 2.39 7.31 -25.91
N VAL A 315 2.28 6.30 -25.06
CA VAL A 315 2.49 6.46 -23.61
C VAL A 315 3.89 6.99 -23.32
N ALA A 316 4.94 6.39 -23.91
CA ALA A 316 6.32 6.82 -23.72
C ALA A 316 6.52 8.28 -24.19
N SER A 317 5.95 8.66 -25.33
CA SER A 317 6.03 10.03 -25.84
C SER A 317 5.33 11.05 -24.93
N GLU A 318 4.12 10.75 -24.47
CA GLU A 318 3.34 11.65 -23.60
C GLU A 318 3.99 11.79 -22.21
N LEU A 319 4.61 10.73 -21.70
CA LEU A 319 5.40 10.77 -20.45
C LEU A 319 6.81 11.36 -20.64
N LYS A 320 7.19 11.68 -21.88
CA LYS A 320 8.55 12.15 -22.25
C LYS A 320 9.64 11.19 -21.78
N ALA A 321 9.37 9.89 -21.86
CA ALA A 321 10.31 8.86 -21.48
C ALA A 321 11.60 8.94 -22.32
N ARG A 322 12.74 8.75 -21.67
CA ARG A 322 14.02 8.53 -22.35
C ARG A 322 14.06 7.12 -22.95
N GLU A 323 15.03 6.87 -23.84
CA GLU A 323 15.15 5.57 -24.53
C GLU A 323 15.37 4.41 -23.55
N ASP A 324 16.19 4.62 -22.53
CA ASP A 324 16.49 3.68 -21.45
C ASP A 324 15.27 3.40 -20.54
N GLN A 325 14.30 4.30 -20.50
CA GLN A 325 13.08 4.17 -19.69
C GLN A 325 11.94 3.43 -20.39
N ARG A 326 12.10 3.07 -21.67
CA ARG A 326 11.04 2.42 -22.46
C ARG A 326 10.58 1.09 -21.84
N GLY A 327 11.51 0.31 -21.30
CA GLY A 327 11.18 -0.96 -20.64
C GLY A 327 10.32 -0.78 -19.39
N LEU A 328 10.54 0.29 -18.64
CA LEU A 328 9.71 0.65 -17.48
C LEU A 328 8.30 1.06 -17.91
N VAL A 329 8.17 1.87 -18.96
CA VAL A 329 6.85 2.24 -19.51
C VAL A 329 6.06 1.00 -19.94
N GLU A 330 6.72 0.06 -20.62
CA GLU A 330 6.10 -1.22 -21.01
C GLU A 330 5.67 -2.04 -19.79
N LEU A 331 6.51 -2.13 -18.76
CA LEU A 331 6.19 -2.80 -17.50
C LEU A 331 4.95 -2.19 -16.83
N LEU A 332 4.89 -0.86 -16.69
CA LEU A 332 3.75 -0.16 -16.09
C LEU A 332 2.46 -0.37 -16.88
N CYS A 333 2.53 -0.34 -18.21
CA CYS A 333 1.37 -0.64 -19.06
C CYS A 333 0.90 -2.09 -18.89
N ASN A 334 1.81 -3.05 -18.77
CA ASN A 334 1.48 -4.45 -18.50
C ASN A 334 0.87 -4.63 -17.11
N PHE A 335 1.37 -3.94 -16.09
CA PHE A 335 0.79 -3.95 -14.76
C PHE A 335 -0.59 -3.31 -14.74
N ALA A 336 -0.82 -2.23 -15.48
CA ALA A 336 -2.13 -1.59 -15.59
C ALA A 336 -3.22 -2.55 -16.13
N GLN A 337 -2.87 -3.42 -17.10
CA GLN A 337 -3.78 -4.46 -17.61
C GLN A 337 -4.16 -5.51 -16.56
N LEU A 338 -3.32 -5.73 -15.54
CA LEU A 338 -3.59 -6.65 -14.44
C LEU A 338 -4.32 -5.97 -13.29
N TYR A 339 -4.05 -4.69 -13.09
CA TYR A 339 -4.61 -3.88 -12.01
C TYR A 339 -6.07 -3.47 -12.28
N TYR A 340 -6.36 -2.85 -13.44
CA TYR A 340 -7.68 -2.23 -13.68
C TYR A 340 -8.90 -3.17 -13.71
N PRO A 341 -8.84 -4.40 -14.26
CA PRO A 341 -10.03 -5.26 -14.37
C PRO A 341 -10.72 -5.57 -13.04
N GLU A 342 -9.98 -5.52 -11.94
CA GLU A 342 -10.49 -5.72 -10.58
C GLU A 342 -9.93 -4.64 -9.65
N ALA A 343 -9.70 -3.43 -10.17
CA ALA A 343 -9.11 -2.33 -9.42
C ALA A 343 -9.82 -2.19 -8.08
N LEU A 344 -9.06 -2.45 -7.01
CA LEU A 344 -9.45 -2.30 -5.62
C LEU A 344 -10.88 -2.76 -5.36
N SER A 345 -11.09 -4.08 -5.34
CA SER A 345 -12.38 -4.64 -4.91
C SER A 345 -12.86 -3.98 -3.61
N ASN A 346 -14.18 -3.91 -3.37
CA ASN A 346 -14.79 -3.14 -2.27
C ASN A 346 -14.22 -3.40 -0.85
N ASN A 347 -13.39 -4.43 -0.65
CA ASN A 347 -12.69 -4.75 0.59
C ASN A 347 -11.25 -4.19 0.67
N GLY A 348 -10.79 -3.47 -0.34
CA GLY A 348 -9.45 -2.87 -0.41
C GLY A 348 -8.31 -3.81 -0.80
N ALA A 349 -8.57 -5.07 -1.14
CA ALA A 349 -7.56 -6.05 -1.54
C ALA A 349 -7.19 -5.94 -3.04
N PHE A 350 -5.90 -6.15 -3.34
CA PHE A 350 -5.38 -6.19 -4.71
C PHE A 350 -5.73 -7.49 -5.43
N ASN A 351 -5.81 -7.43 -6.76
CA ASN A 351 -6.04 -8.57 -7.63
C ASN A 351 -4.93 -9.64 -7.42
N LYS A 352 -5.33 -10.91 -7.21
CA LYS A 352 -4.38 -12.02 -7.02
C LYS A 352 -3.47 -12.25 -8.23
N ARG A 353 -3.96 -12.07 -9.45
CA ARG A 353 -3.18 -12.16 -10.68
C ARG A 353 -2.10 -11.07 -10.72
N PHE A 354 -2.44 -9.84 -10.35
CA PHE A 354 -1.47 -8.75 -10.25
C PHE A 354 -0.38 -9.08 -9.20
N ALA A 355 -0.80 -9.50 -8.00
CA ALA A 355 0.10 -9.95 -6.94
C ALA A 355 1.04 -11.09 -7.38
N ARG A 356 0.51 -12.10 -8.08
CA ARG A 356 1.29 -13.24 -8.61
C ARG A 356 2.36 -12.82 -9.60
N VAL A 357 2.00 -11.97 -10.57
CA VAL A 357 2.92 -11.51 -11.59
C VAL A 357 4.03 -10.66 -10.96
N LEU A 358 3.66 -9.76 -10.06
CA LEU A 358 4.62 -8.91 -9.37
C LEU A 358 5.58 -9.73 -8.48
N ALA A 359 5.04 -10.69 -7.71
CA ALA A 359 5.86 -11.61 -6.92
C ALA A 359 6.83 -12.42 -7.81
N GLY A 360 6.33 -12.95 -8.93
CA GLY A 360 7.15 -13.67 -9.91
C GLY A 360 8.29 -12.81 -10.47
N HIS A 361 8.02 -11.54 -10.77
CA HIS A 361 9.02 -10.60 -11.25
C HIS A 361 10.15 -10.40 -10.22
N TYR A 362 9.82 -10.06 -8.98
CA TYR A 362 10.83 -9.90 -7.92
C TYR A 362 11.62 -11.18 -7.64
N MET A 363 10.95 -12.35 -7.63
CA MET A 363 11.64 -13.63 -7.45
C MET A 363 12.62 -13.93 -8.60
N GLN A 364 12.28 -13.58 -9.85
CA GLN A 364 13.18 -13.70 -11.00
C GLN A 364 14.38 -12.76 -10.90
N LEU A 365 14.19 -11.57 -10.33
CA LEU A 365 15.28 -10.62 -10.00
C LEU A 365 16.11 -11.07 -8.79
N GLY A 366 15.79 -12.22 -8.18
CA GLY A 366 16.56 -12.79 -7.08
C GLY A 366 16.14 -12.30 -5.69
N TYR A 367 15.03 -11.59 -5.55
CA TYR A 367 14.54 -11.14 -4.24
C TYR A 367 13.88 -12.27 -3.45
N ARG A 368 13.95 -12.18 -2.12
CA ARG A 368 13.05 -12.87 -1.19
C ARG A 368 11.79 -12.03 -1.06
N VAL A 369 10.68 -12.57 -1.52
CA VAL A 369 9.38 -11.89 -1.50
C VAL A 369 8.63 -12.28 -0.24
N TYR A 370 8.16 -11.29 0.51
CA TYR A 370 7.33 -11.49 1.70
C TYR A 370 5.95 -10.87 1.52
N ILE A 371 4.96 -11.38 2.25
CA ILE A 371 3.66 -10.73 2.44
C ILE A 371 3.50 -10.47 3.94
N CYS A 372 3.08 -9.26 4.31
CA CYS A 372 2.69 -8.92 5.67
C CYS A 372 1.21 -8.51 5.75
N GLN A 373 0.58 -8.75 6.88
CA GLN A 373 -0.82 -8.33 7.13
C GLN A 373 -0.87 -6.97 7.81
N THR A 374 -0.02 -6.77 8.81
CA THR A 374 -0.02 -5.57 9.64
C THR A 374 1.35 -4.90 9.64
N SER A 375 2.43 -5.68 9.77
CA SER A 375 3.80 -5.17 9.95
C SER A 375 4.83 -6.19 9.48
N PHE A 376 6.07 -5.77 9.19
CA PHE A 376 7.16 -6.69 8.82
C PHE A 376 7.38 -7.81 9.86
N LEU A 377 7.01 -7.60 11.13
CA LEU A 377 7.10 -8.63 12.18
C LEU A 377 6.22 -9.87 11.90
N ASP A 378 5.16 -9.72 11.10
CA ASP A 378 4.28 -10.81 10.67
C ASP A 378 4.56 -11.31 9.25
N ALA A 379 5.66 -10.87 8.65
CA ALA A 379 6.04 -11.19 7.29
C ALA A 379 6.19 -12.71 7.07
N ARG A 380 5.58 -13.20 5.99
CA ARG A 380 5.66 -14.60 5.56
C ARG A 380 6.33 -14.66 4.21
N LEU A 381 7.31 -15.56 4.08
CA LEU A 381 8.01 -15.79 2.83
C LEU A 381 7.06 -16.39 1.80
N VAL A 382 7.05 -15.82 0.59
CA VAL A 382 6.39 -16.38 -0.59
C VAL A 382 7.38 -17.32 -1.26
N THR A 383 7.09 -18.62 -1.22
CA THR A 383 7.90 -19.66 -1.86
C THR A 383 7.39 -20.05 -3.25
N ASP A 384 6.10 -19.81 -3.53
CA ASP A 384 5.46 -20.01 -4.83
C ASP A 384 4.44 -18.89 -5.07
N PRO A 385 4.63 -18.02 -6.08
CA PRO A 385 3.68 -16.97 -6.42
C PRO A 385 2.25 -17.50 -6.59
N ASN A 386 2.07 -18.70 -7.12
CA ASN A 386 0.75 -19.26 -7.40
C ASN A 386 -0.08 -19.56 -6.12
N ARG A 387 0.57 -19.57 -4.95
CA ARG A 387 -0.07 -19.78 -3.64
C ARG A 387 -0.57 -18.50 -2.97
N ILE A 388 -0.41 -17.34 -3.61
CA ILE A 388 -0.97 -16.03 -3.19
C ILE A 388 -2.49 -15.98 -3.44
#